data_AF-A0A1V4DMR6-F1
#
_entry.id   AF-A0A1V4DMR6-F1
#
_cell.length_a   1.000
_cell.length_b   1.000
_cell.length_c   1.000
_cell.angle_alpha   90.00
_cell.angle_beta   90.00
_cell.angle_gamma   90.00
#
_symmetry.space_group_name_H-M   'P 1'
#
loop_
_entity.id
_entity.type
_entity.pdbx_description
1 polymer ?
#
loop_
_entity_poly.entity_id
_entity_poly.type
_entity_poly.pdbx_seq_one_letter_code
_entity_poly.pdbx_strand_id
1 'polypeptide(L)'
;MDLSIRLQPLSMTEVADLVTTLLGRTPSDTVLRRIHLASRGNPWFVQEAVLALVQGGAVRSADPGARRGAILSRLFQRDRGGRDLARVLAALSRTREAADLPALAELAGLDPDQAERAFEALVRDGVVTRNGDGYALAHPLVAEALYDDLGASGRREVHRRIADLLEREGLTGTRRVLEWATHMAEAGPPAEALPAVLRAAELTRWTAPLSAAHWYGKAAELSPEPGGLLARQALAYWKGSRPALALNSAQRAVAALPFGRRRTRAAYTAVGAAHAMGWYEVALDVARRQIPRADDASALLAQQALVSAEMGRPSREAARRAWEGLADCPPQDRATTVGYLALHALVRGDWAETGRAIDDLLTFAAALPPAPGSRRWSRRRTCWRSPGCVPAPSRCSTRPSRSTAASAGTTSPDSTCGPWP
;
A
#
# COMPACT_ATOMS: atom_id res chain seq x y z
N MET A 1 22.59 10.93 -7.17
CA MET A 1 23.61 10.36 -6.26
C MET A 1 23.06 10.51 -4.86
N ASP A 2 22.79 9.39 -4.18
CA ASP A 2 22.30 9.39 -2.80
C ASP A 2 23.48 9.72 -1.87
N LEU A 3 23.56 10.98 -1.44
CA LEU A 3 24.56 11.43 -0.46
C LEU A 3 24.12 10.98 0.93
N SER A 4 24.26 9.68 1.18
CA SER A 4 24.08 9.13 2.53
C SER A 4 25.39 9.22 3.30
N ILE A 5 25.39 9.96 4.41
CA ILE A 5 26.53 10.05 5.33
C ILE A 5 26.30 9.03 6.44
N ARG A 6 27.18 8.03 6.53
CA ARG A 6 27.13 7.02 7.58
C ARG A 6 27.81 7.58 8.85
N LEU A 7 27.00 7.98 9.83
CA LEU A 7 27.50 8.39 11.13
C LEU A 7 28.10 7.18 11.87
N GLN A 8 29.34 7.32 12.32
CA GLN A 8 29.99 6.34 13.17
C GLN A 8 29.62 6.57 14.64
N PRO A 9 29.65 5.53 15.48
CA PRO A 9 29.55 5.72 16.92
C PRO A 9 30.63 6.67 17.43
N LEU A 10 30.30 7.48 18.44
CA LEU A 10 31.24 8.37 19.09
C LEU A 10 32.43 7.58 19.64
N SER A 11 33.62 8.06 19.33
CA SER A 11 34.86 7.64 19.95
C SER A 11 34.84 7.90 21.46
N MET A 12 35.74 7.24 22.17
CA MET A 12 35.94 7.45 23.61
C MET A 12 36.17 8.94 23.96
N THR A 13 36.89 9.66 23.11
CA THR A 13 37.13 11.11 23.23
C THR A 13 35.86 11.92 23.04
N GLU A 14 35.08 11.66 22.01
CA GLU A 14 33.81 12.36 21.76
C GLU A 14 32.76 12.06 22.85
N VAL A 15 32.78 10.84 23.41
CA VAL A 15 31.99 10.51 24.61
C VAL A 15 32.46 11.32 25.81
N ALA A 16 33.77 11.49 26.01
CA ALA A 16 34.31 12.29 27.10
C ALA A 16 33.89 13.77 27.00
N ASP A 17 33.95 14.34 25.79
CA ASP A 17 33.55 15.73 25.53
C ASP A 17 32.05 15.92 25.79
N LEU A 18 31.22 14.99 25.29
CA LEU A 18 29.78 15.00 25.52
C LEU A 18 29.43 14.89 27.01
N VAL A 19 30.03 13.95 27.73
CA VAL A 19 29.79 13.76 29.17
C VAL A 19 30.23 14.98 29.99
N THR A 20 31.39 15.56 29.65
CA THR A 20 31.92 16.74 30.34
C THR A 20 31.01 17.95 30.13
N THR A 21 30.51 18.12 28.91
CA THR A 21 29.54 19.17 28.56
C THR A 21 28.24 19.02 29.37
N LEU A 22 27.72 17.79 29.47
CA LEU A 22 26.46 17.51 30.19
C LEU A 22 26.57 17.67 31.70
N LEU A 23 27.74 17.41 32.29
CA LEU A 23 27.96 17.47 33.74
C LEU A 23 28.52 18.82 34.21
N GLY A 24 28.99 19.69 33.31
CA GLY A 24 29.68 20.93 33.64
C GLY A 24 31.02 20.72 34.38
N ARG A 25 31.54 19.49 34.40
CA ARG A 25 32.81 19.09 35.03
C ARG A 25 33.36 17.83 34.37
N THR A 26 34.68 17.66 34.44
CA THR A 26 35.36 16.48 33.90
C THR A 26 35.22 15.28 34.86
N PRO A 27 34.55 14.19 34.47
CA PRO A 27 34.47 12.97 35.28
C PRO A 27 35.77 12.16 35.20
N SER A 28 35.99 11.27 36.17
CA SER A 28 37.14 10.35 36.14
C SER A 28 37.12 9.43 34.91
N ASP A 29 38.31 9.09 34.40
CA ASP A 29 38.52 8.09 33.33
C ASP A 29 37.74 6.79 33.52
N THR A 30 37.66 6.28 34.75
CA THR A 30 36.94 5.04 35.07
C THR A 30 35.44 5.16 34.79
N VAL A 31 34.86 6.33 35.03
CA VAL A 31 33.45 6.64 34.74
C VAL A 31 33.24 6.77 33.23
N LEU A 32 34.12 7.50 32.55
CA LEU A 32 34.06 7.67 31.09
C LEU A 32 34.17 6.33 30.35
N ARG A 33 35.11 5.45 30.75
CA ARG A 33 35.28 4.14 30.12
C ARG A 33 34.05 3.26 30.31
N ARG A 34 33.43 3.33 31.49
CA ARG A 34 32.18 2.64 31.78
C ARG A 34 31.02 3.15 30.94
N ILE A 35 30.88 4.47 30.80
CA ILE A 35 29.84 5.09 29.97
C ILE A 35 30.04 4.70 28.50
N HIS A 36 31.26 4.82 27.97
CA HIS A 36 31.57 4.48 26.58
C HIS A 36 31.36 2.98 26.28
N LEU A 37 31.76 2.09 27.19
CA LEU A 37 31.55 0.64 27.03
C LEU A 37 30.04 0.29 27.04
N ALA A 38 29.26 0.94 27.90
CA ALA A 38 27.82 0.71 28.01
C ALA A 38 27.03 1.33 26.84
N SER A 39 27.43 2.50 26.38
CA SER A 39 26.78 3.21 25.26
C SER A 39 27.24 2.74 23.89
N ARG A 40 28.41 2.08 23.82
CA ARG A 40 29.13 1.75 22.58
C ARG A 40 29.29 2.96 21.65
N GLY A 41 29.44 4.15 22.22
CA GLY A 41 29.55 5.39 21.46
C GLY A 41 28.24 5.98 20.95
N ASN A 42 27.07 5.44 21.33
CA ASN A 42 25.80 6.06 20.95
C ASN A 42 25.54 7.34 21.80
N PRO A 43 25.43 8.54 21.18
CA PRO A 43 25.30 9.81 21.91
C PRO A 43 24.13 9.86 22.90
N TRP A 44 23.02 9.21 22.58
CA TRP A 44 21.84 9.17 23.44
C TRP A 44 22.07 8.30 24.68
N PHE A 45 22.69 7.13 24.51
CA PHE A 45 23.05 6.27 25.66
C PHE A 45 24.08 6.92 26.58
N VAL A 46 24.94 7.78 26.03
CA VAL A 46 25.85 8.61 26.83
C VAL A 46 25.06 9.59 27.70
N GLN A 47 24.06 10.29 27.14
CA GLN A 47 23.18 11.19 27.90
C GLN A 47 22.41 10.47 29.01
N GLU A 48 21.83 9.31 28.73
CA GLU A 48 21.10 8.51 29.72
C GLU A 48 22.00 8.01 30.86
N ALA A 49 23.22 7.58 30.54
CA ALA A 49 24.19 7.15 31.54
C ALA A 49 24.60 8.32 32.46
N VAL A 50 24.71 9.53 31.91
CA VAL A 50 24.97 10.75 32.68
C VAL A 50 23.79 11.12 33.57
N LEU A 51 22.57 11.10 33.04
CA LEU A 51 21.35 11.35 33.81
C LEU A 51 21.19 10.35 34.97
N ALA A 52 21.52 9.08 34.73
CA ALA A 52 21.51 8.05 35.77
C ALA A 52 22.58 8.25 36.85
N LEU A 53 23.72 8.89 36.55
CA LEU A 53 24.77 9.22 37.51
C LEU A 53 24.41 10.46 38.36
N VAL A 54 23.72 11.44 37.77
CA VAL A 54 23.29 12.67 38.46
C VAL A 54 22.14 12.39 39.44
N GLN A 55 21.24 11.46 39.12
CA GLN A 55 20.03 11.18 39.91
C GLN A 55 20.12 9.98 40.87
N GLY A 56 21.32 9.54 41.25
CA GLY A 56 21.46 8.54 42.33
C GLY A 56 21.33 7.07 41.91
N GLY A 57 21.71 6.73 40.67
CA GLY A 57 22.21 5.39 40.33
C GLY A 57 21.18 4.28 40.09
N ALA A 58 20.93 3.99 38.81
CA ALA A 58 21.09 2.67 38.17
C ALA A 58 20.26 2.54 36.89
N VAL A 59 20.93 2.38 35.74
CA VAL A 59 20.55 1.36 34.74
C VAL A 59 21.84 0.66 34.33
N ARG A 60 22.12 -0.49 34.95
CA ARG A 60 23.18 -1.41 34.54
C ARG A 60 22.52 -2.63 33.91
N SER A 61 22.25 -2.61 32.61
CA SER A 61 21.96 -3.87 31.89
C SER A 61 22.11 -3.81 30.37
N ALA A 62 22.79 -4.81 29.82
CA ALA A 62 22.86 -5.09 28.39
C ALA A 62 21.61 -5.83 27.85
N ASP A 63 20.71 -6.24 28.73
CA ASP A 63 19.43 -6.88 28.39
C ASP A 63 18.32 -5.84 28.09
N PRO A 64 17.62 -5.93 26.93
CA PRO A 64 16.45 -5.11 26.61
C PRO A 64 15.34 -5.16 27.67
N GLY A 65 15.10 -6.31 28.31
CA GLY A 65 14.05 -6.47 29.32
C GLY A 65 14.30 -5.63 30.57
N ALA A 66 15.51 -5.70 31.12
CA ALA A 66 15.96 -4.87 32.24
C ALA A 66 16.01 -3.37 31.91
N ARG A 67 16.30 -3.00 30.64
CA ARG A 67 16.23 -1.60 30.17
C ARG A 67 14.78 -1.08 30.13
N ARG A 68 13.84 -1.86 29.58
CA ARG A 68 12.41 -1.53 29.63
C ARG A 68 11.95 -1.37 31.08
N GLY A 69 12.33 -2.30 31.95
CA GLY A 69 12.01 -2.25 33.38
C GLY A 69 12.49 -0.98 34.08
N ALA A 70 13.66 -0.46 33.73
CA ALA A 70 14.18 0.77 34.34
C ALA A 70 13.55 2.06 33.80
N ILE A 71 13.31 2.15 32.48
CA ILE A 71 12.56 3.26 31.85
C ILE A 71 11.15 3.32 32.46
N LEU A 72 10.48 2.17 32.47
CA LEU A 72 9.17 2.01 33.08
C LEU A 72 9.23 2.34 34.57
N SER A 73 10.20 1.85 35.35
CA SER A 73 10.28 2.16 36.80
C SER A 73 10.41 3.66 37.08
N ARG A 74 11.09 4.44 36.24
CA ARG A 74 11.17 5.90 36.38
C ARG A 74 9.84 6.59 36.02
N LEU A 75 9.18 6.14 34.96
CA LEU A 75 7.82 6.58 34.60
C LEU A 75 6.76 6.11 35.62
N PHE A 76 6.97 4.97 36.26
CA PHE A 76 6.09 4.35 37.25
C PHE A 76 6.19 4.94 38.65
N GLN A 77 7.32 5.56 38.98
CA GLN A 77 7.43 6.39 40.18
C GLN A 77 6.80 7.78 40.02
N ARG A 78 6.39 8.17 38.80
CA ARG A 78 5.66 9.43 38.56
C ARG A 78 4.18 9.34 38.91
N ASP A 79 3.54 10.49 38.96
CA ASP A 79 2.08 10.67 38.92
C ASP A 79 1.45 9.83 37.79
N ARG A 80 0.24 9.31 38.06
CA ARG A 80 -0.57 8.51 37.13
C ARG A 80 -0.87 9.26 35.83
N GLY A 81 -1.08 10.58 35.89
CA GLY A 81 -1.39 11.41 34.72
C GLY A 81 -0.30 11.39 33.66
N GLY A 82 0.97 11.59 34.05
CA GLY A 82 2.09 11.54 33.11
C GLY A 82 2.25 10.19 32.40
N ARG A 83 1.96 9.09 33.09
CA ARG A 83 1.98 7.76 32.46
C ARG A 83 0.87 7.56 31.44
N ASP A 84 -0.35 7.91 31.82
CA ASP A 84 -1.51 7.68 30.95
C ASP A 84 -1.39 8.54 29.68
N LEU A 85 -0.90 9.79 29.80
CA LEU A 85 -0.57 10.65 28.66
C LEU A 85 0.51 10.04 27.75
N ALA A 86 1.62 9.57 28.33
CA ALA A 86 2.72 8.97 27.57
C ALA A 86 2.31 7.67 26.85
N ARG A 87 1.45 6.85 27.48
CA ARG A 87 0.90 5.63 26.88
C ARG A 87 -0.06 5.91 25.73
N VAL A 88 -0.93 6.92 25.86
CA VAL A 88 -1.79 7.39 24.76
C VAL A 88 -0.93 7.89 23.60
N LEU A 89 0.08 8.70 23.90
CA LEU A 89 1.01 9.20 22.88
C LEU A 89 1.72 8.05 22.16
N ALA A 90 2.17 7.02 22.89
CA ALA A 90 2.78 5.83 22.29
C ALA A 90 1.84 5.08 21.33
N ALA A 91 0.54 5.00 21.65
CA ALA A 91 -0.46 4.39 20.77
C ALA A 91 -0.73 5.24 19.51
N LEU A 92 -0.78 6.57 19.65
CA LEU A 92 -0.92 7.52 18.53
C LEU A 92 0.32 7.59 17.65
N SER A 93 1.53 7.44 18.21
CA SER A 93 2.80 7.47 17.46
C SER A 93 2.90 6.36 16.40
N ARG A 94 2.00 5.37 16.44
CA ARG A 94 1.90 4.31 15.41
C ARG A 94 1.27 4.78 14.11
N THR A 95 0.51 5.87 14.15
CA THR A 95 -0.24 6.40 13.00
C THR A 95 0.03 7.88 12.73
N ARG A 96 0.55 8.62 13.72
CA ARG A 96 0.92 10.03 13.63
C ARG A 96 2.36 10.25 14.10
N GLU A 97 3.04 11.21 13.50
CA GLU A 97 4.38 11.63 13.96
C GLU A 97 4.32 12.52 15.20
N ALA A 98 3.21 13.24 15.39
CA ALA A 98 3.00 14.15 16.51
C ALA A 98 1.50 14.25 16.87
N ALA A 99 1.21 14.60 18.12
CA ALA A 99 -0.13 14.88 18.62
C ALA A 99 -0.16 16.19 19.40
N ASP A 100 -1.31 16.88 19.39
CA ASP A 100 -1.53 18.06 20.21
C ASP A 100 -1.89 17.66 21.66
N LEU A 101 -1.59 18.54 22.62
CA LEU A 101 -1.85 18.28 24.04
C LEU A 101 -3.35 18.15 24.37
N PRO A 102 -4.28 18.97 23.81
CA PRO A 102 -5.70 18.83 24.07
C PRO A 102 -6.26 17.43 23.74
N ALA A 103 -5.92 16.86 22.58
CA ALA A 103 -6.34 15.51 22.21
C ALA A 103 -5.72 14.45 23.13
N LEU A 104 -4.45 14.61 23.52
CA LEU A 104 -3.78 13.71 24.46
C LEU A 104 -4.46 13.74 25.85
N ALA A 105 -4.84 14.92 26.33
CA ALA A 105 -5.52 15.11 27.60
C ALA A 105 -6.89 14.40 27.61
N GLU A 106 -7.70 14.61 26.57
CA GLU A 106 -9.01 13.97 26.43
C GLU A 106 -8.90 12.44 26.43
N LEU A 107 -7.98 11.89 25.62
CA LEU A 107 -7.77 10.44 25.50
C LEU A 107 -7.23 9.81 26.79
N ALA A 108 -6.39 10.54 27.53
CA ALA A 108 -5.88 10.14 28.83
C ALA A 108 -6.91 10.31 29.96
N GLY A 109 -8.01 11.04 29.73
CA GLY A 109 -9.02 11.35 30.74
C GLY A 109 -8.52 12.34 31.80
N LEU A 110 -7.65 13.28 31.41
CA LEU A 110 -7.07 14.30 32.27
C LEU A 110 -7.75 15.65 32.03
N ASP A 111 -7.98 16.39 33.10
CA ASP A 111 -8.33 17.81 33.02
C ASP A 111 -7.15 18.63 32.42
N PRO A 112 -7.41 19.73 31.68
CA PRO A 112 -6.34 20.51 31.03
C PRO A 112 -5.18 20.88 31.96
N ASP A 113 -5.46 21.30 33.20
CA ASP A 113 -4.42 21.71 34.15
C ASP A 113 -3.56 20.53 34.61
N GLN A 114 -4.18 19.35 34.75
CA GLN A 114 -3.47 18.12 35.09
C GLN A 114 -2.61 17.65 33.91
N ALA A 115 -3.16 17.71 32.70
CA ALA A 115 -2.46 17.34 31.49
C ALA A 115 -1.25 18.24 31.24
N GLU A 116 -1.37 19.55 31.45
CA GLU A 116 -0.27 20.50 31.29
C GLU A 116 0.87 20.23 32.29
N ARG A 117 0.56 20.08 33.58
CA ARG A 117 1.57 19.72 34.60
C ARG A 117 2.26 18.40 34.30
N ALA A 118 1.50 17.39 33.90
CA ALA A 118 2.02 16.07 33.54
C ALA A 118 2.91 16.15 32.29
N PHE A 119 2.48 16.93 31.30
CA PHE A 119 3.19 17.13 30.03
C PHE A 119 4.51 17.88 30.21
N GLU A 120 4.51 18.98 30.97
CA GLU A 120 5.74 19.72 31.30
C GLU A 120 6.78 18.85 31.99
N ALA A 121 6.35 17.95 32.89
CA ALA A 121 7.25 16.99 33.51
C ALA A 121 7.86 16.03 32.47
N LEU A 122 7.05 15.49 31.55
CA LEU A 122 7.54 14.61 30.48
C LEU A 122 8.55 15.31 29.57
N VAL A 123 8.36 16.60 29.28
CA VAL A 123 9.31 17.41 28.48
C VAL A 123 10.58 17.71 29.27
N ARG A 124 10.47 18.15 30.52
CA ARG A 124 11.62 18.42 31.41
C ARG A 124 12.52 17.21 31.55
N ASP A 125 11.91 16.02 31.57
CA ASP A 125 12.58 14.75 31.74
C ASP A 125 13.02 14.09 30.42
N GLY A 126 12.85 14.78 29.28
CA GLY A 126 13.31 14.34 27.97
C GLY A 126 12.54 13.15 27.37
N VAL A 127 11.37 12.80 27.93
CA VAL A 127 10.53 11.70 27.42
C VAL A 127 9.76 12.13 26.18
N VAL A 128 9.31 13.38 26.16
CA VAL A 128 8.56 13.99 25.07
C VAL A 128 9.35 15.17 24.50
N THR A 129 9.37 15.29 23.18
CA THR A 129 9.97 16.41 22.46
C THR A 129 8.94 17.10 21.59
N ARG A 130 9.16 18.38 21.30
CA ARG A 130 8.38 19.13 20.32
C ARG A 130 8.78 18.68 18.92
N ASN A 131 7.80 18.37 18.08
CA ASN A 131 8.00 18.03 16.67
C ASN A 131 7.03 18.85 15.82
N GLY A 132 7.54 19.92 15.19
CA GLY A 132 6.71 20.89 14.50
C GLY A 132 5.68 21.54 15.43
N ASP A 133 4.41 21.42 15.07
CA ASP A 133 3.26 21.97 15.81
C ASP A 133 2.71 21.03 16.90
N GLY A 134 3.25 19.81 17.03
CA GLY A 134 2.81 18.84 18.01
C GLY A 134 3.95 18.26 18.83
N TYR A 135 3.63 17.18 19.54
CA TYR A 135 4.54 16.51 20.45
C TYR A 135 4.70 15.04 20.10
N ALA A 136 5.92 14.54 20.25
CA ALA A 136 6.30 13.18 19.94
C ALA A 136 7.14 12.59 21.07
N LEU A 137 7.16 11.26 21.18
CA LEU A 137 8.10 10.60 22.08
C LEU A 137 9.52 10.78 21.55
N ALA A 138 10.44 11.13 22.44
CA ALA A 138 11.82 11.45 22.08
C ALA A 138 12.55 10.26 21.41
N HIS A 139 12.15 9.03 21.73
CA HIS A 139 12.81 7.83 21.22
C HIS A 139 11.83 6.67 20.93
N PRO A 140 11.96 5.97 19.77
CA PRO A 140 11.12 4.82 19.43
C PRO A 140 11.05 3.69 20.47
N LEU A 141 12.17 3.33 21.12
CA LEU A 141 12.21 2.33 22.20
C LEU A 141 11.34 2.70 23.41
N VAL A 142 11.19 4.00 23.72
CA VAL A 142 10.32 4.46 24.80
C VAL A 142 8.86 4.27 24.40
N ALA A 143 8.51 4.55 23.15
CA ALA A 143 7.18 4.27 22.60
C ALA A 143 6.84 2.77 22.65
N GLU A 144 7.78 1.91 22.26
CA GLU A 144 7.59 0.45 22.35
C GLU A 144 7.38 -0.01 23.80
N ALA A 145 8.22 0.45 24.73
CA ALA A 145 8.11 0.08 26.14
C ALA A 145 6.78 0.54 26.77
N LEU A 146 6.37 1.79 26.52
CA LEU A 146 5.10 2.35 26.98
C LEU A 146 3.89 1.62 26.37
N TYR A 147 3.99 1.24 25.09
CA TYR A 147 2.94 0.53 24.40
C TYR A 147 2.83 -0.93 24.85
N ASP A 148 3.95 -1.60 25.14
CA ASP A 148 4.02 -2.92 25.77
C ASP A 148 3.41 -2.93 27.16
N ASP A 149 3.69 -1.88 27.92
CA ASP A 149 3.23 -1.72 29.29
C ASP A 149 1.70 -1.57 29.44
N LEU A 150 1.00 -1.11 28.42
CA LEU A 150 -0.47 -1.08 28.38
C LEU A 150 -1.11 -2.48 28.55
N GLY A 151 -0.38 -3.54 28.19
CA GLY A 151 -0.92 -4.89 28.11
C GLY A 151 -2.05 -5.02 27.08
N ALA A 152 -2.59 -6.22 26.90
CA ALA A 152 -3.60 -6.48 25.87
C ALA A 152 -4.91 -5.70 26.09
N SER A 153 -5.38 -5.58 27.34
CA SER A 153 -6.61 -4.87 27.68
C SER A 153 -6.46 -3.36 27.54
N GLY A 154 -5.37 -2.76 28.06
CA GLY A 154 -5.14 -1.33 27.95
C GLY A 154 -4.92 -0.88 26.50
N ARG A 155 -4.26 -1.71 25.67
CA ARG A 155 -4.13 -1.45 24.23
C ARG A 155 -5.49 -1.34 23.54
N ARG A 156 -6.39 -2.31 23.79
CA ARG A 156 -7.74 -2.29 23.22
C ARG A 156 -8.51 -1.04 23.63
N GLU A 157 -8.44 -0.69 24.91
CA GLU A 157 -9.13 0.49 25.45
C GLU A 157 -8.59 1.80 24.84
N VAL A 158 -7.27 1.99 24.82
CA VAL A 158 -6.65 3.19 24.23
C VAL A 158 -6.97 3.29 22.74
N HIS A 159 -6.88 2.18 22.00
CA HIS A 159 -7.23 2.18 20.58
C HIS A 159 -8.71 2.44 20.32
N ARG A 160 -9.60 1.96 21.20
CA ARG A 160 -11.02 2.29 21.13
C ARG A 160 -11.25 3.79 21.30
N ARG A 161 -10.70 4.39 22.36
CA ARG A 161 -10.84 5.83 22.60
C ARG A 161 -10.32 6.68 21.43
N ILE A 162 -9.18 6.29 20.84
CA ILE A 162 -8.64 6.99 19.66
C ILE A 162 -9.57 6.85 18.46
N ALA A 163 -10.10 5.65 18.19
CA ALA A 163 -11.05 5.43 17.10
C ALA A 163 -12.34 6.26 17.28
N ASP A 164 -12.87 6.31 18.51
CA ASP A 164 -14.08 7.07 18.84
C ASP A 164 -13.86 8.59 18.71
N LEU A 165 -12.68 9.09 19.09
CA LEU A 165 -12.28 10.48 18.87
C LEU A 165 -12.24 10.81 17.37
N LEU A 166 -11.57 9.98 16.57
CA LEU A 166 -11.48 10.16 15.12
C LEU A 166 -12.84 10.15 14.43
N GLU A 167 -13.77 9.31 14.90
CA GLU A 167 -15.13 9.26 14.37
C GLU A 167 -15.91 10.54 14.72
N ARG A 168 -15.81 11.02 15.96
CA ARG A 168 -16.43 12.30 16.40
C ARG A 168 -15.88 13.51 15.64
N GLU A 169 -14.58 13.56 15.38
CA GLU A 169 -13.93 14.64 14.60
C GLU A 169 -14.25 14.59 13.09
N GLY A 170 -14.87 13.50 12.62
CA GLY A 170 -15.21 13.27 11.23
C GLY A 170 -14.10 12.63 10.40
N LEU A 171 -14.47 11.56 9.69
CA LEU A 171 -13.58 10.74 8.85
C LEU A 171 -13.44 11.29 7.42
N THR A 172 -13.04 12.56 7.31
CA THR A 172 -12.87 13.23 6.02
C THR A 172 -11.48 12.97 5.45
N GLY A 173 -11.42 12.45 4.22
CA GLY A 173 -10.19 12.18 3.49
C GLY A 173 -9.53 10.82 3.81
N THR A 174 -8.66 10.37 2.91
CA THR A 174 -8.08 9.02 2.95
C THR A 174 -7.26 8.76 4.20
N ARG A 175 -6.39 9.69 4.59
CA ARG A 175 -5.49 9.50 5.75
C ARG A 175 -6.27 9.22 7.04
N ARG A 176 -7.32 9.98 7.33
CA ARG A 176 -8.15 9.81 8.54
C ARG A 176 -8.89 8.47 8.55
N VAL A 177 -9.43 8.02 7.41
CA VAL A 177 -10.11 6.71 7.34
C VAL A 177 -9.12 5.56 7.59
N LEU A 178 -7.90 5.64 7.04
CA LEU A 178 -6.86 4.62 7.26
C LEU A 178 -6.38 4.57 8.71
N GLU A 179 -6.20 5.75 9.31
CA GLU A 179 -5.84 5.89 10.72
C GLU A 179 -6.92 5.29 11.64
N TRP A 180 -8.18 5.68 11.41
CA TRP A 180 -9.33 5.13 12.14
C TRP A 180 -9.44 3.60 11.98
N ALA A 181 -9.28 3.07 10.77
CA ALA A 181 -9.32 1.63 10.54
C ALA A 181 -8.20 0.88 11.26
N THR A 182 -7.01 1.49 11.39
CA THR A 182 -5.88 0.95 12.16
C THR A 182 -6.27 0.80 13.62
N HIS A 183 -6.83 1.86 14.22
CA HIS A 183 -7.22 1.84 15.62
C HIS A 183 -8.41 0.91 15.87
N MET A 184 -9.42 0.89 15.00
CA MET A 184 -10.53 -0.08 15.08
C MET A 184 -10.04 -1.53 15.05
N ALA A 185 -9.04 -1.84 14.21
CA ALA A 185 -8.48 -3.19 14.11
C ALA A 185 -7.74 -3.65 15.37
N GLU A 186 -7.22 -2.72 16.18
CA GLU A 186 -6.53 -3.01 17.44
C GLU A 186 -7.47 -2.87 18.66
N ALA A 187 -8.61 -2.21 18.52
CA ALA A 187 -9.50 -1.80 19.60
C ALA A 187 -10.44 -2.90 20.14
N GLY A 188 -10.66 -4.00 19.43
CA GLY A 188 -11.76 -4.88 19.82
C GLY A 188 -12.00 -6.14 18.99
N PRO A 189 -13.15 -6.80 19.23
CA PRO A 189 -13.46 -8.07 18.62
C PRO A 189 -13.55 -7.94 17.10
N PRO A 190 -13.21 -9.01 16.35
CA PRO A 190 -13.16 -8.99 14.88
C PRO A 190 -14.41 -8.45 14.19
N ALA A 191 -15.60 -8.71 14.75
CA ALA A 191 -16.88 -8.29 14.19
C ALA A 191 -17.03 -6.77 14.08
N GLU A 192 -16.50 -6.01 15.05
CA GLU A 192 -16.58 -4.54 15.07
C GLU A 192 -15.51 -3.90 14.20
N ALA A 193 -14.34 -4.53 14.09
CA ALA A 193 -13.22 -4.04 13.29
C ALA A 193 -13.42 -4.27 11.78
N LEU A 194 -14.14 -5.33 11.39
CA LEU A 194 -14.29 -5.74 9.99
C LEU A 194 -14.85 -4.63 9.07
N PRO A 195 -15.93 -3.92 9.41
CA PRO A 195 -16.43 -2.81 8.58
C PRO A 195 -15.39 -1.71 8.36
N ALA A 196 -14.59 -1.41 9.39
CA ALA A 196 -13.59 -0.35 9.33
C ALA A 196 -12.44 -0.69 8.37
N VAL A 197 -11.88 -1.90 8.50
CA VAL A 197 -10.80 -2.36 7.61
C VAL A 197 -11.28 -2.55 6.17
N LEU A 198 -12.53 -2.97 5.96
CA LEU A 198 -13.12 -3.04 4.63
C LEU A 198 -13.28 -1.66 4.00
N ARG A 199 -13.74 -0.67 4.76
CA ARG A 199 -13.82 0.72 4.29
C ARG A 199 -12.45 1.24 3.85
N ALA A 200 -11.39 0.95 4.61
CA ALA A 200 -10.01 1.29 4.24
C ALA A 200 -9.53 0.58 2.96
N ALA A 201 -9.85 -0.71 2.81
CA ALA A 201 -9.51 -1.48 1.62
C ALA A 201 -10.21 -0.92 0.36
N GLU A 202 -11.51 -0.62 0.45
CA GLU A 202 -12.29 -0.12 -0.67
C GLU A 202 -11.88 1.30 -1.07
N LEU A 203 -11.48 2.13 -0.10
CA LEU A 203 -11.00 3.49 -0.35
C LEU A 203 -9.67 3.52 -1.12
N THR A 204 -8.80 2.54 -0.90
CA THR A 204 -7.45 2.47 -1.49
C THR A 204 -7.36 1.59 -2.73
N ARG A 205 -8.42 0.85 -3.07
CA ARG A 205 -8.42 -0.21 -4.11
C ARG A 205 -7.96 0.22 -5.50
N TRP A 206 -8.11 1.51 -5.84
CA TRP A 206 -7.76 2.04 -7.17
C TRP A 206 -6.47 2.87 -7.19
N THR A 207 -6.14 3.52 -6.07
CA THR A 207 -5.05 4.49 -6.00
C THR A 207 -3.80 3.93 -5.31
N ALA A 208 -3.97 2.98 -4.40
CA ALA A 208 -2.88 2.37 -3.64
C ALA A 208 -3.09 0.85 -3.51
N PRO A 209 -2.84 0.05 -4.56
CA PRO A 209 -3.11 -1.40 -4.57
C PRO A 209 -2.44 -2.16 -3.43
N LEU A 210 -1.22 -1.80 -3.04
CA LEU A 210 -0.52 -2.48 -1.92
C LEU A 210 -1.15 -2.15 -0.56
N SER A 211 -1.67 -0.94 -0.38
CA SER A 211 -2.44 -0.59 0.82
C SER A 211 -3.77 -1.36 0.84
N ALA A 212 -4.47 -1.43 -0.30
CA ALA A 212 -5.69 -2.23 -0.40
C ALA A 212 -5.44 -3.71 -0.12
N ALA A 213 -4.33 -4.27 -0.61
CA ALA A 213 -3.94 -5.66 -0.33
C ALA A 213 -3.70 -5.90 1.17
N HIS A 214 -3.02 -4.97 1.85
CA HIS A 214 -2.85 -5.01 3.30
C HIS A 214 -4.20 -5.05 4.03
N TRP A 215 -5.11 -4.13 3.70
CA TRP A 215 -6.42 -4.05 4.35
C TRP A 215 -7.36 -5.22 4.04
N TYR A 216 -7.35 -5.75 2.81
CA TYR A 216 -8.07 -7.00 2.50
C TYR A 216 -7.49 -8.20 3.26
N GLY A 217 -6.17 -8.24 3.46
CA GLY A 217 -5.52 -9.24 4.29
C GLY A 217 -6.00 -9.17 5.73
N LYS A 218 -6.00 -7.98 6.33
CA LYS A 218 -6.53 -7.77 7.68
C LYS A 218 -8.01 -8.14 7.77
N ALA A 219 -8.82 -7.75 6.78
CA ALA A 219 -10.23 -8.14 6.73
C ALA A 219 -10.41 -9.67 6.65
N ALA A 220 -9.56 -10.37 5.89
CA ALA A 220 -9.59 -11.83 5.81
C ALA A 220 -9.22 -12.51 7.13
N GLU A 221 -8.31 -11.94 7.92
CA GLU A 221 -7.98 -12.44 9.28
C GLU A 221 -9.16 -12.31 10.24
N LEU A 222 -9.97 -11.27 10.08
CA LEU A 222 -11.10 -10.95 10.98
C LEU A 222 -12.42 -11.62 10.56
N SER A 223 -12.52 -12.08 9.31
CA SER A 223 -13.77 -12.60 8.74
C SER A 223 -13.89 -14.12 8.88
N PRO A 224 -15.07 -14.66 9.25
CA PRO A 224 -15.32 -16.09 9.19
C PRO A 224 -15.35 -16.64 7.76
N GLU A 225 -15.53 -15.79 6.75
CA GLU A 225 -15.60 -16.16 5.33
C GLU A 225 -14.49 -15.47 4.50
N PRO A 226 -13.22 -15.85 4.68
CA PRO A 226 -12.08 -15.10 4.15
C PRO A 226 -11.94 -15.20 2.63
N GLY A 227 -12.54 -16.19 1.96
CA GLY A 227 -12.28 -16.51 0.56
C GLY A 227 -12.48 -15.33 -0.40
N GLY A 228 -13.57 -14.57 -0.22
CA GLY A 228 -13.85 -13.39 -1.05
C GLY A 228 -12.91 -12.21 -0.82
N LEU A 229 -12.31 -12.13 0.37
CA LEU A 229 -11.36 -11.10 0.77
C LEU A 229 -9.95 -11.45 0.29
N LEU A 230 -9.56 -12.72 0.42
CA LEU A 230 -8.31 -13.26 -0.14
C LEU A 230 -8.25 -13.10 -1.66
N ALA A 231 -9.38 -13.29 -2.37
CA ALA A 231 -9.43 -13.06 -3.81
C ALA A 231 -9.18 -11.58 -4.18
N ARG A 232 -9.71 -10.64 -3.39
CA ARG A 232 -9.48 -9.20 -3.58
C ARG A 232 -8.05 -8.79 -3.19
N GLN A 233 -7.51 -9.38 -2.13
CA GLN A 233 -6.10 -9.23 -1.74
C GLN A 233 -5.16 -9.70 -2.87
N ALA A 234 -5.43 -10.86 -3.45
CA ALA A 234 -4.66 -11.40 -4.57
C ALA A 234 -4.63 -10.46 -5.77
N LEU A 235 -5.80 -9.95 -6.17
CA LEU A 235 -5.91 -8.99 -7.26
C LEU A 235 -5.19 -7.67 -6.96
N ALA A 236 -5.25 -7.22 -5.70
CA ALA A 236 -4.57 -6.00 -5.27
C ALA A 236 -3.04 -6.16 -5.30
N TYR A 237 -2.50 -7.31 -4.85
CA TYR A 237 -1.08 -7.64 -5.02
C TYR A 237 -0.67 -7.76 -6.49
N TRP A 238 -1.53 -8.35 -7.33
CA TRP A 238 -1.27 -8.45 -8.77
C TRP A 238 -1.13 -7.06 -9.39
N LYS A 239 -2.09 -6.16 -9.13
CA LYS A 239 -2.03 -4.76 -9.59
C LYS A 239 -0.86 -3.96 -9.00
N GLY A 240 -0.39 -4.34 -7.81
CA GLY A 240 0.78 -3.75 -7.16
C GLY A 240 2.11 -4.40 -7.55
N SER A 241 2.15 -5.24 -8.59
CA SER A 241 3.36 -5.93 -9.06
C SER A 241 4.06 -6.74 -7.97
N ARG A 242 3.27 -7.50 -7.20
CA ARG A 242 3.74 -8.46 -6.19
C ARG A 242 3.25 -9.87 -6.53
N PRO A 243 3.74 -10.49 -7.63
CA PRO A 243 3.20 -11.75 -8.14
C PRO A 243 3.31 -12.92 -7.15
N ALA A 244 4.39 -13.02 -6.36
CA ALA A 244 4.52 -14.08 -5.35
C ALA A 244 3.41 -14.00 -4.27
N LEU A 245 3.13 -12.79 -3.77
CA LEU A 245 2.06 -12.57 -2.79
C LEU A 245 0.67 -12.73 -3.41
N ALA A 246 0.51 -12.33 -4.68
CA ALA A 246 -0.72 -12.52 -5.44
C ALA A 246 -1.04 -14.01 -5.61
N LEU A 247 -0.06 -14.82 -6.00
CA LEU A 247 -0.21 -16.27 -6.15
C LEU A 247 -0.60 -16.93 -4.83
N ASN A 248 0.11 -16.61 -3.74
CA ASN A 248 -0.20 -17.16 -2.41
C ASN A 248 -1.64 -16.83 -1.98
N SER A 249 -2.04 -15.57 -2.10
CA SER A 249 -3.38 -15.12 -1.72
C SER A 249 -4.46 -15.74 -2.62
N ALA A 250 -4.19 -15.87 -3.92
CA ALA A 250 -5.11 -16.47 -4.88
C ALA A 250 -5.32 -17.96 -4.63
N GLN A 251 -4.26 -18.72 -4.31
CA GLN A 251 -4.37 -20.15 -3.96
C GLN A 251 -5.21 -20.35 -2.69
N ARG A 252 -4.97 -19.54 -1.65
CA ARG A 252 -5.79 -19.56 -0.43
C ARG A 252 -7.26 -19.20 -0.72
N ALA A 253 -7.51 -18.24 -1.60
CA ALA A 253 -8.86 -17.91 -2.03
C ALA A 253 -9.54 -19.06 -2.79
N VAL A 254 -8.83 -19.71 -3.72
CA VAL A 254 -9.34 -20.88 -4.47
C VAL A 254 -9.66 -22.05 -3.56
N ALA A 255 -8.87 -22.27 -2.50
CA ALA A 255 -9.12 -23.30 -1.51
C ALA A 255 -10.35 -23.02 -0.64
N ALA A 256 -10.60 -21.74 -0.30
CA ALA A 256 -11.69 -21.35 0.59
C ALA A 256 -13.04 -21.08 -0.12
N LEU A 257 -13.02 -20.73 -1.41
CA LEU A 257 -14.24 -20.36 -2.14
C LEU A 257 -14.96 -21.58 -2.74
N PRO A 258 -16.31 -21.60 -2.71
CA PRO A 258 -17.08 -22.56 -3.50
C PRO A 258 -16.85 -22.36 -5.00
N PHE A 259 -17.25 -23.34 -5.81
CA PHE A 259 -17.21 -23.18 -7.27
C PHE A 259 -18.08 -22.00 -7.71
N GLY A 260 -17.62 -21.30 -8.74
CA GLY A 260 -18.26 -20.11 -9.26
C GLY A 260 -17.29 -18.95 -9.48
N ARG A 261 -17.85 -17.82 -9.88
CA ARG A 261 -17.13 -16.69 -10.47
C ARG A 261 -15.95 -16.16 -9.66
N ARG A 262 -16.14 -15.96 -8.35
CA ARG A 262 -15.06 -15.43 -7.49
C ARG A 262 -13.86 -16.38 -7.45
N ARG A 263 -14.10 -17.69 -7.44
CA ARG A 263 -13.06 -18.71 -7.45
C ARG A 263 -12.32 -18.75 -8.78
N THR A 264 -13.04 -18.72 -9.91
CA THR A 264 -12.46 -18.66 -11.25
C THR A 264 -11.55 -17.45 -11.43
N ARG A 265 -11.98 -16.27 -10.95
CA ARG A 265 -11.16 -15.05 -11.01
C ARG A 265 -9.91 -15.12 -10.15
N ALA A 266 -10.01 -15.72 -8.97
CA ALA A 266 -8.83 -16.01 -8.16
C ALA A 266 -7.89 -16.99 -8.88
N ALA A 267 -8.44 -18.01 -9.55
CA ALA A 267 -7.66 -18.98 -10.31
C ALA A 267 -6.86 -18.35 -11.46
N TYR A 268 -7.48 -17.52 -12.33
CA TYR A 268 -6.71 -16.89 -13.39
C TYR A 268 -5.71 -15.85 -12.86
N THR A 269 -5.97 -15.26 -11.68
CA THR A 269 -4.98 -14.39 -11.00
C THR A 269 -3.77 -15.22 -10.54
N ALA A 270 -3.99 -16.43 -10.01
CA ALA A 270 -2.92 -17.36 -9.66
C ALA A 270 -2.11 -17.78 -10.90
N VAL A 271 -2.78 -18.15 -12.00
CA VAL A 271 -2.11 -18.54 -13.25
C VAL A 271 -1.26 -17.40 -13.80
N GLY A 272 -1.82 -16.18 -13.88
CA GLY A 272 -1.09 -15.00 -14.34
C GLY A 272 0.09 -14.64 -13.44
N ALA A 273 -0.07 -14.76 -12.13
CA ALA A 273 1.01 -14.53 -11.17
C ALA A 273 2.15 -15.56 -11.28
N ALA A 274 1.82 -16.85 -11.43
CA ALA A 274 2.81 -17.91 -11.64
C ALA A 274 3.54 -17.73 -12.98
N HIS A 275 2.81 -17.40 -14.05
CA HIS A 275 3.36 -17.10 -15.38
C HIS A 275 4.37 -15.94 -15.33
N ALA A 276 4.02 -14.83 -14.67
CA ALA A 276 4.91 -13.67 -14.54
C ALA A 276 6.21 -13.96 -13.77
N MET A 277 6.24 -15.03 -12.96
CA MET A 277 7.44 -15.48 -12.24
C MET A 277 8.23 -16.56 -13.01
N GLY A 278 7.80 -16.92 -14.22
CA GLY A 278 8.40 -18.01 -15.00
C GLY A 278 8.06 -19.40 -14.46
N TRP A 279 7.10 -19.52 -13.52
CA TRP A 279 6.68 -20.80 -12.94
C TRP A 279 5.63 -21.47 -13.84
N TYR A 280 6.00 -21.75 -15.08
CA TYR A 280 5.07 -22.21 -16.12
C TYR A 280 4.36 -23.51 -15.78
N GLU A 281 5.04 -24.48 -15.19
CA GLU A 281 4.40 -25.74 -14.77
C GLU A 281 3.36 -25.52 -13.66
N VAL A 282 3.63 -24.60 -12.73
CA VAL A 282 2.64 -24.22 -11.69
C VAL A 282 1.44 -23.54 -12.33
N ALA A 283 1.66 -22.63 -13.28
CA ALA A 283 0.59 -21.95 -14.00
C ALA A 283 -0.31 -22.96 -14.76
N LEU A 284 0.30 -23.92 -15.47
CA LEU A 284 -0.42 -24.96 -16.20
C LEU A 284 -1.15 -25.95 -15.29
N ASP A 285 -0.57 -26.35 -14.15
CA ASP A 285 -1.25 -27.21 -13.18
C ASP A 285 -2.49 -26.53 -12.58
N VAL A 286 -2.37 -25.26 -12.19
CA VAL A 286 -3.51 -24.48 -11.72
C VAL A 286 -4.59 -24.38 -12.80
N ALA A 287 -4.23 -24.00 -14.03
CA ALA A 287 -5.18 -23.91 -15.14
C ALA A 287 -5.90 -25.25 -15.38
N ARG A 288 -5.16 -26.35 -15.49
CA ARG A 288 -5.69 -27.70 -15.72
C ARG A 288 -6.71 -28.11 -14.66
N ARG A 289 -6.44 -27.81 -13.38
CA ARG A 289 -7.33 -28.18 -12.26
C ARG A 289 -8.59 -27.31 -12.20
N GLN A 290 -8.52 -26.06 -12.64
CA GLN A 290 -9.61 -25.09 -12.49
C GLN A 290 -10.51 -24.99 -13.73
N ILE A 291 -10.00 -25.22 -14.94
CA ILE A 291 -10.80 -25.15 -16.18
C ILE A 291 -12.09 -25.99 -16.12
N PRO A 292 -12.08 -27.27 -15.68
CA PRO A 292 -13.32 -28.08 -15.63
C PRO A 292 -14.34 -27.62 -14.58
N ARG A 293 -13.95 -26.69 -13.69
CA ARG A 293 -14.74 -26.21 -12.54
C ARG A 293 -15.05 -24.72 -12.62
N ALA A 294 -14.62 -24.08 -13.70
CA ALA A 294 -14.82 -22.66 -13.92
C ALA A 294 -16.28 -22.39 -14.32
N ASP A 295 -16.82 -21.27 -13.84
CA ASP A 295 -18.08 -20.73 -14.38
C ASP A 295 -17.91 -20.28 -15.84
N ASP A 296 -16.79 -19.63 -16.14
CA ASP A 296 -16.33 -19.32 -17.50
C ASP A 296 -14.86 -19.66 -17.62
N ALA A 297 -14.51 -20.55 -18.55
CA ALA A 297 -13.14 -21.04 -18.72
C ALA A 297 -12.29 -20.17 -19.66
N SER A 298 -12.85 -19.14 -20.29
CA SER A 298 -12.24 -18.44 -21.42
C SER A 298 -10.88 -17.82 -21.06
N ALA A 299 -10.80 -17.12 -19.93
CA ALA A 299 -9.55 -16.51 -19.46
C ALA A 299 -8.49 -17.56 -19.09
N LEU A 300 -8.90 -18.65 -18.43
CA LEU A 300 -7.98 -19.74 -18.05
C LEU A 300 -7.46 -20.50 -19.29
N LEU A 301 -8.30 -20.72 -20.29
CA LEU A 301 -7.93 -21.34 -21.56
C LEU A 301 -6.95 -20.45 -22.35
N ALA A 302 -7.20 -19.14 -22.41
CA ALA A 302 -6.29 -18.18 -23.04
C ALA A 302 -4.91 -18.16 -22.36
N GLN A 303 -4.88 -18.16 -21.02
CA GLN A 303 -3.64 -18.26 -20.25
C GLN A 303 -2.92 -19.59 -20.49
N GLN A 304 -3.65 -20.71 -20.47
CA GLN A 304 -3.09 -22.02 -20.78
C GLN A 304 -2.47 -22.05 -22.18
N ALA A 305 -3.15 -21.45 -23.17
CA ALA A 305 -2.65 -21.36 -24.54
C ALA A 305 -1.33 -20.58 -24.61
N LEU A 306 -1.26 -19.39 -24.00
CA LEU A 306 -0.03 -18.59 -23.95
C LEU A 306 1.12 -19.38 -23.33
N VAL A 307 0.93 -19.86 -22.09
CA VAL A 307 1.99 -20.56 -21.34
C VAL A 307 2.45 -21.81 -22.09
N SER A 308 1.52 -22.55 -22.73
CA SER A 308 1.86 -23.72 -23.53
C SER A 308 2.68 -23.34 -24.77
N ALA A 309 2.34 -22.23 -25.45
CA ALA A 309 3.08 -21.77 -26.63
C ALA A 309 4.51 -21.35 -26.29
N GLU A 310 4.71 -20.62 -25.18
CA GLU A 310 6.04 -20.22 -24.69
C GLU A 310 6.92 -21.44 -24.36
N MET A 311 6.31 -22.53 -23.90
CA MET A 311 6.98 -23.80 -23.65
C MET A 311 7.15 -24.69 -24.89
N GLY A 312 6.75 -24.23 -26.09
CA GLY A 312 6.81 -25.02 -27.32
C GLY A 312 5.82 -26.20 -27.36
N ARG A 313 4.77 -26.18 -26.53
CA ARG A 313 3.72 -27.22 -26.44
C ARG A 313 2.52 -26.89 -27.33
N PRO A 314 1.69 -27.90 -27.70
CA PRO A 314 0.44 -27.65 -28.42
C PRO A 314 -0.49 -26.70 -27.66
N SER A 315 -0.87 -25.59 -28.30
CA SER A 315 -1.65 -24.50 -27.67
C SER A 315 -2.88 -24.03 -28.47
N ARG A 316 -2.96 -24.37 -29.77
CA ARG A 316 -4.02 -23.89 -30.68
C ARG A 316 -5.42 -24.25 -30.22
N GLU A 317 -5.61 -25.47 -29.69
CA GLU A 317 -6.92 -25.92 -29.25
C GLU A 317 -7.44 -25.15 -28.03
N ALA A 318 -6.56 -24.83 -27.08
CA ALA A 318 -6.92 -23.99 -25.94
C ALA A 318 -7.27 -22.56 -26.38
N ALA A 319 -6.50 -21.99 -27.32
CA ALA A 319 -6.79 -20.66 -27.88
C ALA A 319 -8.13 -20.63 -28.64
N ARG A 320 -8.41 -21.63 -29.49
CA ARG A 320 -9.67 -21.77 -30.22
C ARG A 320 -10.86 -21.78 -29.28
N ARG A 321 -10.82 -22.62 -28.24
CA ARG A 321 -11.89 -22.71 -27.23
C ARG A 321 -12.07 -21.41 -26.44
N ALA A 322 -10.98 -20.68 -26.16
CA ALA A 322 -11.06 -19.37 -25.50
C ALA A 322 -11.72 -18.32 -26.40
N TRP A 323 -11.45 -18.33 -27.71
CA TRP A 323 -12.14 -17.47 -28.67
C TRP A 323 -13.63 -17.79 -28.80
N GLU A 324 -13.98 -19.07 -28.85
CA GLU A 324 -15.39 -19.52 -28.92
C GLU A 324 -16.19 -19.06 -27.70
N GLY A 325 -15.58 -19.11 -26.50
CA GLY A 325 -16.21 -18.63 -25.27
C GLY A 325 -16.30 -17.11 -25.12
N LEU A 326 -15.61 -16.32 -25.96
CA LEU A 326 -15.47 -14.87 -25.74
C LEU A 326 -16.81 -14.11 -25.78
N ALA A 327 -17.76 -14.56 -26.60
CA ALA A 327 -19.07 -13.93 -26.73
C ALA A 327 -19.87 -14.00 -25.41
N ASP A 328 -19.85 -15.18 -24.77
CA ASP A 328 -20.55 -15.46 -23.51
C ASP A 328 -19.72 -15.07 -22.28
N CYS A 329 -18.41 -14.85 -22.47
CA CYS A 329 -17.50 -14.43 -21.43
C CYS A 329 -17.98 -13.14 -20.74
N PRO A 330 -18.03 -13.10 -19.40
CA PRO A 330 -18.43 -11.92 -18.66
C PRO A 330 -17.59 -10.68 -19.03
N PRO A 331 -18.18 -9.46 -19.10
CA PRO A 331 -17.49 -8.28 -19.61
C PRO A 331 -16.15 -7.95 -18.94
N GLN A 332 -16.02 -8.23 -17.64
CA GLN A 332 -14.78 -7.94 -16.89
C GLN A 332 -13.64 -8.93 -17.19
N ASP A 333 -13.96 -10.11 -17.72
CA ASP A 333 -12.97 -11.18 -18.00
C ASP A 333 -12.58 -11.19 -19.50
N ARG A 334 -13.35 -10.52 -20.37
CA ARG A 334 -13.02 -10.36 -21.80
C ARG A 334 -11.67 -9.70 -22.04
N ALA A 335 -11.36 -8.62 -21.31
CA ALA A 335 -10.09 -7.93 -21.44
C ALA A 335 -8.89 -8.83 -21.05
N THR A 336 -9.06 -9.65 -20.00
CA THR A 336 -8.05 -10.64 -19.62
C THR A 336 -7.91 -11.70 -20.71
N THR A 337 -9.02 -12.28 -21.17
CA THR A 337 -9.04 -13.33 -22.19
C THR A 337 -8.35 -12.88 -23.48
N VAL A 338 -8.77 -11.74 -24.05
CA VAL A 338 -8.21 -11.22 -25.30
C VAL A 338 -6.78 -10.75 -25.12
N GLY A 339 -6.41 -10.20 -23.96
CA GLY A 339 -5.02 -9.84 -23.66
C GLY A 339 -4.08 -11.05 -23.74
N TYR A 340 -4.49 -12.19 -23.18
CA TYR A 340 -3.70 -13.43 -23.26
C TYR A 340 -3.71 -14.05 -24.66
N LEU A 341 -4.81 -13.95 -25.42
CA LEU A 341 -4.88 -14.40 -26.82
C LEU A 341 -3.99 -13.55 -27.73
N ALA A 342 -3.91 -12.24 -27.51
CA ALA A 342 -3.00 -11.36 -28.24
C ALA A 342 -1.52 -11.76 -28.01
N LEU A 343 -1.15 -12.02 -26.74
CA LEU A 343 0.21 -12.48 -26.40
C LEU A 343 0.49 -13.86 -26.99
N HIS A 344 -0.49 -14.78 -26.97
CA HIS A 344 -0.36 -16.10 -27.57
C HIS A 344 -0.13 -16.01 -29.09
N ALA A 345 -0.92 -15.21 -29.79
CA ALA A 345 -0.78 -14.95 -31.22
C ALA A 345 0.60 -14.35 -31.55
N LEU A 346 1.08 -13.42 -30.72
CA LEU A 346 2.41 -12.82 -30.87
C LEU A 346 3.53 -13.87 -30.73
N VAL A 347 3.49 -14.70 -29.69
CA VAL A 347 4.46 -15.80 -29.49
C VAL A 347 4.44 -16.79 -30.67
N ARG A 348 3.28 -16.97 -31.29
CA ARG A 348 3.06 -17.83 -32.44
C ARG A 348 3.44 -17.21 -33.79
N GLY A 349 3.71 -15.91 -33.84
CA GLY A 349 3.94 -15.14 -35.07
C GLY A 349 2.69 -14.92 -35.92
N ASP A 350 1.49 -15.01 -35.34
CA ASP A 350 0.22 -14.74 -36.04
C ASP A 350 -0.18 -13.26 -35.91
N TRP A 351 0.31 -12.45 -36.85
CA TRP A 351 0.08 -11.00 -36.84
C TRP A 351 -1.37 -10.61 -37.10
N ALA A 352 -2.11 -11.41 -37.87
CA ALA A 352 -3.52 -11.14 -38.18
C ALA A 352 -4.39 -11.35 -36.94
N GLU A 353 -4.18 -12.46 -36.22
CA GLU A 353 -4.87 -12.73 -34.96
C GLU A 353 -4.46 -11.73 -33.87
N THR A 354 -3.18 -11.33 -33.83
CA THR A 354 -2.70 -10.26 -32.93
C THR A 354 -3.44 -8.95 -33.19
N GLY A 355 -3.58 -8.54 -34.46
CA GLY A 355 -4.31 -7.33 -34.85
C GLY A 355 -5.77 -7.36 -34.41
N ARG A 356 -6.48 -8.47 -34.70
CA ARG A 356 -7.86 -8.69 -34.25
C ARG A 356 -8.01 -8.54 -32.73
N ALA A 357 -7.12 -9.18 -31.97
CA ALA A 357 -7.17 -9.13 -30.51
C ALA A 357 -6.93 -7.71 -29.96
N ILE A 358 -6.02 -6.94 -30.57
CA ILE A 358 -5.79 -5.53 -30.19
C ILE A 358 -7.03 -4.68 -30.48
N ASP A 359 -7.69 -4.85 -31.63
CA ASP A 359 -8.91 -4.10 -31.98
C ASP A 359 -10.06 -4.40 -30.99
N ASP A 360 -10.22 -5.66 -30.60
CA ASP A 360 -11.19 -6.07 -29.57
C ASP A 360 -10.88 -5.43 -28.21
N LEU A 361 -9.60 -5.41 -27.79
CA LEU A 361 -9.18 -4.74 -26.54
C LEU A 361 -9.47 -3.24 -26.56
N LEU A 362 -9.19 -2.56 -27.67
CA LEU A 362 -9.47 -1.13 -27.82
C LEU A 362 -10.98 -0.86 -27.77
N THR A 363 -11.78 -1.73 -28.37
CA THR A 363 -13.25 -1.66 -28.34
C THR A 363 -13.77 -1.82 -26.91
N PHE A 364 -13.27 -2.80 -26.16
CA PHE A 364 -13.65 -3.00 -24.76
C PHE A 364 -13.24 -1.81 -23.89
N ALA A 365 -12.03 -1.28 -24.09
CA ALA A 365 -11.55 -0.11 -23.35
C ALA A 365 -12.42 1.14 -23.62
N ALA A 366 -12.89 1.33 -24.85
CA ALA A 366 -13.78 2.42 -25.22
C ALA A 366 -15.19 2.29 -24.60
N ALA A 367 -15.63 1.08 -24.28
CA ALA A 367 -16.93 0.80 -23.67
C ALA A 367 -16.94 0.95 -22.13
N LEU A 368 -15.78 1.07 -21.48
CA LEU A 368 -15.71 1.22 -20.02
C LEU A 368 -16.07 2.65 -19.59
N PRO A 369 -16.92 2.84 -18.56
CA PRO A 369 -17.20 4.17 -18.02
C PRO A 369 -15.91 4.79 -17.44
N PRO A 370 -15.75 6.13 -17.54
CA PRO A 370 -14.59 6.81 -16.97
C PRO A 370 -14.51 6.54 -15.47
N ALA A 371 -13.31 6.32 -14.95
CA ALA A 371 -13.12 6.08 -13.52
C ALA A 371 -13.67 7.28 -12.72
N PRO A 372 -14.37 7.05 -11.59
CA PRO A 372 -14.80 8.13 -10.71
C PRO A 372 -13.57 8.93 -10.27
N GLY A 373 -13.57 10.23 -10.55
CA GLY A 373 -12.44 11.13 -10.29
C GLY A 373 -11.46 11.33 -11.46
N SER A 374 -11.61 10.62 -12.57
CA SER A 374 -10.85 10.93 -13.78
C SER A 374 -11.38 12.22 -14.42
N ARG A 375 -10.56 13.28 -14.42
CA ARG A 375 -10.83 14.43 -15.30
C ARG A 375 -10.77 13.90 -16.73
N ARG A 376 -11.81 14.16 -17.55
CA ARG A 376 -11.78 13.87 -18.98
C ARG A 376 -10.54 14.58 -19.56
N TRP A 377 -9.51 13.82 -19.90
CA TRP A 377 -8.53 14.30 -20.85
C TRP A 377 -9.27 14.48 -22.17
N SER A 378 -9.51 15.72 -22.56
CA SER A 378 -10.06 16.01 -23.88
C SER A 378 -9.13 15.39 -24.91
N ARG A 379 -9.70 14.59 -25.82
CA ARG A 379 -8.98 13.97 -26.93
C ARG A 379 -8.43 15.08 -27.84
N ARG A 380 -7.28 15.66 -27.52
CA ARG A 380 -6.40 16.19 -28.57
C ARG A 380 -5.73 14.97 -29.16
N ARG A 381 -6.09 14.65 -30.43
CA ARG A 381 -5.37 13.67 -31.23
C ARG A 381 -3.93 14.18 -31.39
N THR A 382 -3.03 13.80 -30.49
CA THR A 382 -1.60 13.89 -30.74
C THR A 382 -1.28 12.75 -31.71
N CYS A 383 -1.30 13.05 -33.01
CA CYS A 383 -0.61 12.22 -33.98
C CYS A 383 0.86 12.18 -33.56
N TRP A 384 1.34 11.00 -33.18
CA TRP A 384 2.77 10.73 -33.09
C TRP A 384 3.36 10.92 -34.49
N ARG A 385 3.96 12.08 -34.76
CA ARG A 385 4.82 12.29 -35.92
C ARG A 385 6.22 11.84 -35.52
N SER A 386 6.69 10.74 -36.12
CA SER A 386 8.11 10.39 -36.13
C SER A 386 8.90 11.52 -36.81
N PRO A 387 10.07 11.93 -36.26
CA PRO A 387 10.90 12.94 -36.90
C PRO A 387 11.53 12.32 -38.17
N GLY A 388 11.05 12.72 -39.35
CA GLY A 388 11.59 12.26 -40.63
C GLY A 388 10.70 12.45 -41.87
N CYS A 389 9.39 12.67 -41.71
CA CYS A 389 8.52 12.91 -42.86
C CYS A 389 8.26 14.41 -43.09
N VAL A 390 8.86 14.94 -44.16
CA VAL A 390 8.57 16.27 -44.72
C VAL A 390 7.07 16.39 -45.03
N PRO A 391 6.37 17.46 -44.60
CA PRO A 391 4.94 17.60 -44.85
C PRO A 391 4.67 18.14 -46.27
N ALA A 392 3.76 17.50 -47.01
CA ALA A 392 3.10 18.09 -48.17
C ALA A 392 2.08 19.17 -47.71
N PRO A 393 1.87 20.26 -48.49
CA PRO A 393 1.11 21.42 -48.02
C PRO A 393 -0.39 21.12 -47.92
N SER A 394 -0.94 21.49 -46.76
CA SER A 394 -2.35 21.46 -46.39
C SER A 394 -3.19 22.43 -47.23
N ARG A 395 -4.23 21.93 -47.90
CA ARG A 395 -5.35 22.79 -48.34
C ARG A 395 -6.33 22.98 -47.18
N CYS A 396 -6.35 24.19 -46.64
CA CYS A 396 -7.46 24.69 -45.83
C CYS A 396 -8.75 24.70 -46.66
N SER A 397 -9.81 24.08 -46.16
CA SER A 397 -11.17 24.44 -46.56
C SER A 397 -12.01 24.67 -45.30
N THR A 398 -12.16 25.94 -44.97
CA THR A 398 -13.22 26.50 -44.15
C THR A 398 -14.58 26.10 -44.73
N ARG A 399 -15.45 25.49 -43.92
CA ARG A 399 -16.89 25.35 -44.22
C ARG A 399 -17.56 26.72 -44.06
N PRO A 400 -18.38 27.19 -45.03
CA PRO A 400 -19.45 28.11 -44.72
C PRO A 400 -20.75 27.35 -44.38
N SER A 401 -21.57 28.05 -43.61
CA SER A 401 -22.90 27.72 -43.11
C SER A 401 -23.89 27.24 -44.17
N ARG A 402 -24.75 26.28 -43.79
CA ARG A 402 -25.94 25.88 -44.55
C ARG A 402 -27.01 26.98 -44.47
N SER A 403 -27.41 27.52 -45.62
CA SER A 403 -28.75 28.05 -45.85
C SER A 403 -29.20 27.66 -47.27
N THR A 404 -30.41 27.11 -47.33
CA THR A 404 -31.39 27.15 -48.44
C THR A 404 -31.03 26.65 -49.85
N ALA A 405 -31.80 25.62 -50.24
CA ALA A 405 -32.59 25.48 -51.47
C ALA A 405 -31.93 25.19 -52.84
N ALA A 406 -32.45 24.11 -53.43
CA ALA A 406 -32.89 23.94 -54.82
C ALA A 406 -31.88 23.62 -55.96
N SER A 407 -32.32 22.60 -56.72
CA SER A 407 -32.22 22.37 -58.18
C SER A 407 -30.89 21.99 -58.84
N ALA A 408 -30.89 20.74 -59.35
CA ALA A 408 -30.78 20.32 -60.75
C ALA A 408 -29.47 20.52 -61.56
N GLY A 409 -29.15 19.48 -62.34
CA GLY A 409 -28.39 19.55 -63.60
C GLY A 409 -26.96 19.00 -63.50
N THR A 410 -26.70 17.73 -63.85
CA THR A 410 -26.15 17.29 -65.16
C THR A 410 -24.96 18.11 -65.65
N THR A 411 -23.75 17.52 -65.65
CA THR A 411 -22.97 17.10 -66.86
C THR A 411 -21.50 16.82 -66.49
N SER A 412 -21.01 15.63 -66.84
CA SER A 412 -19.61 15.36 -67.25
C SER A 412 -19.39 15.91 -68.68
N PRO A 413 -18.18 15.98 -69.29
CA PRO A 413 -16.99 15.12 -69.09
C PRO A 413 -15.61 15.81 -69.32
N ASP A 414 -14.56 14.98 -69.40
CA ASP A 414 -13.26 15.22 -70.04
C ASP A 414 -12.28 16.18 -69.31
N SER A 415 -10.97 15.97 -69.23
CA SER A 415 -10.06 15.04 -69.89
C SER A 415 -8.65 15.12 -69.26
N THR A 416 -7.82 14.12 -69.57
CA THR A 416 -6.34 14.13 -69.68
C THR A 416 -5.41 14.14 -68.46
N CYS A 417 -4.81 12.96 -68.26
CA CYS A 417 -3.36 12.67 -68.25
C CYS A 417 -2.36 13.54 -67.46
N GLY A 418 -1.65 12.91 -66.52
CA GLY A 418 -0.32 13.31 -66.03
C GLY A 418 0.16 12.39 -64.89
N PRO A 419 1.45 12.02 -64.81
CA PRO A 419 1.92 10.77 -64.20
C PRO A 419 2.07 10.81 -62.67
N TRP A 420 2.04 9.61 -62.10
CA TRP A 420 2.31 9.26 -60.70
C TRP A 420 3.74 9.61 -60.26
N PRO A 421 3.97 9.68 -58.94
CA PRO A 421 4.60 8.53 -58.29
C PRO A 421 3.74 7.87 -57.19
#